data_AF-A0A976DYX8-F1
#
_entry.id   AF-A0A976DYX8-F1
#
_cell.length_a   1.000
_cell.length_b   1.000
_cell.length_c   1.000
_cell.angle_alpha   90.00
_cell.angle_beta   90.00
_cell.angle_gamma   90.00
#
_symmetry.space_group_name_H-M   'P 1'
#
loop_
_entity.id
_entity.type
_entity.pdbx_description
1 polymer ?
#
loop_
_entity_poly.entity_id
_entity_poly.type
_entity_poly.pdbx_seq_one_letter_code
_entity_poly.pdbx_strand_id
1 'polypeptide(L)'
;MKKILLFLLFCNATLCFAQSYRQNAKTVFKDTVGNVMGKKEFWKLHASAQYGLTPQFDTINKIITEIRLFKLTAEALRNSIEIDSVRKARKNRVGTLAPPLEIEDIEGKTFLSQQHRNKVIVLNFWFIGCKPCREEMPKLKELTENYKQNTDVIFVSVADDSKEQLLKFASKNHFGYSIAETTAAVRKNWGIFGFPTSVVIDKQGQITYEESGYGGNIRSLARAVKKALE
;
A
#
# COMPACT_ATOMS: atom_id res chain seq x y z
N MET A 1 -5.35 37.14 9.18
CA MET A 1 -6.46 36.17 9.20
C MET A 1 -6.64 35.55 7.83
N LYS A 2 -6.68 34.20 7.75
CA LYS A 2 -7.35 33.37 6.73
C LYS A 2 -6.80 33.52 5.28
N LYS A 3 -6.44 32.49 4.52
CA LYS A 3 -7.00 31.14 4.40
C LYS A 3 -5.87 30.18 4.00
N ILE A 4 -5.59 29.21 4.88
CA ILE A 4 -4.81 28.02 4.55
C ILE A 4 -5.64 27.25 3.53
N LEU A 5 -5.19 27.23 2.28
CA LEU A 5 -5.79 26.48 1.19
C LEU A 5 -5.65 25.00 1.53
N LEU A 6 -6.79 24.38 1.85
CA LEU A 6 -6.92 22.98 2.22
C LEU A 6 -6.56 22.10 1.02
N PHE A 7 -5.26 21.83 0.87
CA PHE A 7 -4.67 20.89 -0.08
C PHE A 7 -4.91 19.46 0.44
N LEU A 8 -6.17 19.05 0.52
CA LEU A 8 -6.53 17.66 0.84
C LEU A 8 -6.96 16.94 -0.43
N LEU A 9 -6.48 15.71 -0.53
CA LEU A 9 -6.96 14.63 -1.41
C LEU A 9 -6.53 14.68 -2.87
N PHE A 10 -5.28 14.28 -3.12
CA PHE A 10 -4.99 13.02 -3.80
C PHE A 10 -3.60 12.60 -3.35
N CYS A 11 -3.45 11.56 -2.54
CA CYS A 11 -2.16 10.93 -2.32
C CYS A 11 -2.28 9.44 -2.62
N ASN A 12 -2.78 9.15 -3.83
CA ASN A 12 -2.43 7.91 -4.51
C ASN A 12 -0.99 8.06 -5.03
N ALA A 13 -0.29 6.94 -5.27
CA ALA A 13 1.11 6.90 -5.72
C ALA A 13 1.45 7.86 -6.89
N THR A 14 0.45 8.32 -7.65
CA THR A 14 0.54 9.40 -8.63
C THR A 14 1.03 10.74 -8.07
N LEU A 15 0.79 11.11 -6.79
CA LEU A 15 1.26 12.40 -6.25
C LEU A 15 2.72 12.39 -5.80
N CYS A 16 3.24 11.26 -5.30
CA CYS A 16 4.69 11.11 -5.10
C CYS A 16 5.44 11.09 -6.44
N PHE A 17 4.84 10.53 -7.50
CA PHE A 17 5.37 10.67 -8.86
C PHE A 17 5.27 12.12 -9.35
N ALA A 18 4.14 12.81 -9.15
CA ALA A 18 3.88 14.15 -9.67
C ALA A 18 4.78 15.25 -9.09
N GLN A 19 5.43 15.07 -7.94
CA GLN A 19 6.43 16.04 -7.44
C GLN A 19 7.62 16.22 -8.39
N SER A 20 7.86 15.27 -9.29
CA SER A 20 8.95 15.33 -10.28
C SER A 20 8.53 15.79 -11.69
N TYR A 21 7.23 15.98 -11.95
CA TYR A 21 6.69 16.34 -13.27
C TYR A 21 6.12 17.75 -13.26
N ARG A 22 6.50 18.57 -14.25
CA ARG A 22 6.03 19.96 -14.37
C ARG A 22 5.00 20.10 -15.49
N GLN A 23 3.96 20.90 -15.23
CA GLN A 23 3.17 21.48 -16.32
C GLN A 23 4.05 22.47 -17.08
N ASN A 24 3.86 22.58 -18.39
CA ASN A 24 4.53 23.57 -19.21
C ASN A 24 3.51 24.27 -20.12
N ALA A 25 3.99 25.15 -21.00
CA ALA A 25 3.12 25.89 -21.92
C ALA A 25 2.37 25.00 -22.92
N LYS A 26 2.80 23.74 -23.09
CA LYS A 26 2.18 22.75 -24.01
C LYS A 26 1.21 21.80 -23.30
N THR A 27 1.05 21.90 -21.98
CA THR A 27 0.10 21.05 -21.25
C THR A 27 -1.33 21.38 -21.69
N VAL A 28 -2.03 20.37 -22.19
CA VAL A 28 -3.41 20.50 -22.70
C VAL A 28 -4.40 20.21 -21.58
N PHE A 29 -5.41 21.06 -21.44
CA PHE A 29 -6.49 20.88 -20.46
C PHE A 29 -7.73 20.37 -21.17
N LYS A 30 -8.34 19.30 -20.67
CA LYS A 30 -9.50 18.66 -21.31
C LYS A 30 -10.70 18.48 -20.36
N ASP A 31 -11.89 18.60 -20.93
CA ASP A 31 -13.15 18.33 -20.22
C ASP A 31 -13.36 16.83 -19.96
N THR A 32 -14.52 16.47 -19.41
CA THR A 32 -14.86 15.08 -19.05
C THR A 32 -14.99 14.13 -20.23
N VAL A 33 -15.19 14.64 -21.45
CA VAL A 33 -15.34 13.83 -22.67
C VAL A 33 -14.10 13.89 -23.56
N GLY A 34 -13.10 14.70 -23.21
CA GLY A 34 -11.82 14.78 -23.88
C GLY A 34 -11.67 15.96 -24.85
N ASN A 35 -12.56 16.95 -24.82
CA ASN A 35 -12.40 18.17 -25.61
C ASN A 35 -11.41 19.10 -24.94
N VAL A 36 -10.57 19.76 -25.75
CA VAL A 36 -9.62 20.77 -25.27
C VAL A 36 -10.39 22.00 -24.79
N MET A 37 -10.02 22.51 -23.62
CA MET A 37 -10.67 23.67 -23.02
C MET A 37 -9.65 24.68 -22.49
N GLY A 38 -10.12 25.92 -22.26
CA GLY A 38 -9.29 26.98 -21.73
C GLY A 38 -8.85 26.69 -20.29
N LYS A 39 -7.55 26.90 -20.00
CA LYS A 39 -6.97 26.68 -18.66
C LYS A 39 -7.75 27.38 -17.54
N LYS A 40 -8.21 28.61 -17.76
CA LYS A 40 -8.98 29.40 -16.77
C LYS A 40 -10.32 28.73 -16.44
N GLU A 41 -11.01 28.21 -17.45
CA GLU A 41 -12.30 27.54 -17.30
C GLU A 41 -12.13 26.17 -16.65
N PHE A 42 -11.12 25.42 -17.06
CA PHE A 42 -10.73 24.15 -16.45
C PHE A 42 -10.55 24.27 -14.93
N TRP A 43 -9.75 25.26 -14.47
CA TRP A 43 -9.51 25.45 -13.04
C TRP A 43 -10.74 25.97 -12.29
N LYS A 44 -11.63 26.71 -12.95
CA LYS A 44 -12.93 27.11 -12.39
C LYS A 44 -13.81 25.89 -12.13
N LEU A 45 -13.87 24.94 -13.06
CA LEU A 45 -14.61 23.69 -12.88
C LEU A 45 -14.00 22.80 -11.79
N HIS A 46 -12.68 22.62 -11.78
CA HIS A 46 -12.02 21.88 -10.69
C HIS A 46 -12.28 22.50 -9.32
N ALA A 47 -12.24 23.84 -9.20
CA ALA A 47 -12.49 24.55 -7.95
C ALA A 47 -13.92 24.37 -7.39
N SER A 48 -14.87 23.90 -8.20
CA SER A 48 -16.22 23.55 -7.74
C SER A 48 -16.28 22.29 -6.87
N ALA A 49 -15.17 21.55 -6.76
CA ALA A 49 -15.07 20.26 -6.07
C ALA A 49 -15.99 19.14 -6.62
N GLN A 50 -16.56 19.34 -7.81
CA GLN A 50 -17.38 18.35 -8.53
C GLN A 50 -16.55 17.50 -9.50
N TYR A 51 -15.28 17.86 -9.71
CA TYR A 51 -14.42 17.25 -10.72
C TYR A 51 -13.03 16.93 -10.15
N GLY A 52 -12.55 15.71 -10.40
CA GLY A 52 -11.17 15.30 -10.14
C GLY A 52 -10.29 15.44 -11.38
N LEU A 53 -8.99 15.18 -11.23
CA LEU A 53 -7.99 15.35 -12.28
C LEU A 53 -7.34 14.02 -12.68
N THR A 54 -7.23 13.78 -13.98
CA THR A 54 -6.48 12.66 -14.56
C THR A 54 -5.33 13.21 -15.39
N PRO A 55 -4.09 13.23 -14.85
CA PRO A 55 -2.92 13.66 -15.60
C PRO A 55 -2.40 12.56 -16.53
N GLN A 56 -1.90 12.96 -17.70
CA GLN A 56 -1.10 12.15 -18.62
C GLN A 56 0.34 12.64 -18.60
N PHE A 57 1.28 11.71 -18.62
CA PHE A 57 2.69 12.00 -18.43
C PHE A 57 3.52 11.57 -19.64
N ASP A 58 4.46 12.43 -20.03
CA ASP A 58 5.61 12.03 -20.83
C ASP A 58 6.71 11.61 -19.87
N THR A 59 6.98 10.31 -19.80
CA THR A 59 7.95 9.71 -18.87
C THR A 59 9.40 10.00 -19.27
N ILE A 60 9.67 10.31 -20.53
CA ILE A 60 11.01 10.62 -21.05
C ILE A 60 11.37 12.05 -20.67
N ASN A 61 10.48 12.99 -20.97
CA ASN A 61 10.71 14.42 -20.75
C ASN A 61 10.30 14.90 -19.36
N LYS A 62 9.71 14.03 -18.53
CA LYS A 62 9.22 14.34 -17.18
C LYS A 62 8.25 15.54 -17.16
N ILE A 63 7.35 15.61 -18.14
CA ILE A 63 6.33 16.67 -18.23
C ILE A 63 4.92 16.10 -18.18
N ILE A 64 3.97 16.94 -17.75
CA ILE A 64 2.54 16.64 -17.84
C ILE A 64 2.07 17.12 -19.22
N THR A 65 1.62 16.20 -20.07
CA THR A 65 1.20 16.51 -21.44
C THR A 65 -0.27 16.90 -21.50
N GLU A 66 -1.11 16.25 -20.71
CA GLU A 66 -2.56 16.48 -20.65
C GLU A 66 -3.06 16.39 -19.20
N ILE A 67 -4.05 17.18 -18.86
CA ILE A 67 -4.85 17.01 -17.64
C ILE A 67 -6.32 17.01 -18.03
N ARG A 68 -7.03 15.94 -17.65
CA ARG A 68 -8.45 15.77 -17.94
C ARG A 68 -9.29 15.87 -16.67
N LEU A 69 -10.46 16.51 -16.76
CA LEU A 69 -11.47 16.45 -15.70
C LEU A 69 -12.18 15.09 -15.73
N PHE A 70 -12.54 14.57 -14.57
CA PHE A 70 -13.55 13.53 -14.45
C PHE A 70 -14.55 13.94 -13.38
N LYS A 71 -15.84 13.61 -13.56
CA LYS A 71 -16.87 13.98 -12.59
C LYS A 71 -16.74 13.10 -11.35
N LEU A 72 -16.66 13.71 -10.18
CA LEU A 72 -16.69 13.00 -8.91
C LEU A 72 -18.11 12.51 -8.67
N THR A 73 -18.31 11.20 -8.64
CA THR A 73 -19.58 10.60 -8.21
C THR A 73 -19.66 10.61 -6.69
N ALA A 74 -20.88 10.62 -6.13
CA ALA A 74 -21.06 10.50 -4.68
C ALA A 74 -20.40 9.23 -4.11
N GLU A 75 -20.35 8.16 -4.91
CA GLU A 75 -19.66 6.92 -4.62
C GLU A 75 -18.13 7.09 -4.64
N ALA A 76 -17.56 7.72 -5.68
CA ALA A 76 -16.13 8.01 -5.74
C ALA A 76 -15.67 8.93 -4.59
N LEU A 77 -16.51 9.89 -4.19
CA LEU A 77 -16.25 10.76 -3.05
C LEU A 77 -16.31 9.98 -1.73
N ARG A 78 -17.32 9.13 -1.51
CA ARG A 78 -17.39 8.23 -0.35
C ARG A 78 -16.17 7.31 -0.28
N ASN A 79 -15.81 6.67 -1.38
CA ASN A 79 -14.63 5.82 -1.47
C ASN A 79 -13.34 6.62 -1.18
N SER A 80 -13.24 7.87 -1.64
CA SER A 80 -12.06 8.71 -1.34
C SER A 80 -11.97 9.14 0.13
N ILE A 81 -13.11 9.45 0.77
CA ILE A 81 -13.19 9.79 2.20
C ILE A 81 -12.90 8.54 3.05
N GLU A 82 -13.40 7.37 2.63
CA GLU A 82 -13.09 6.09 3.25
C GLU A 82 -11.60 5.78 3.12
N ILE A 83 -11.00 5.95 1.94
CA ILE A 83 -9.55 5.74 1.74
C ILE A 83 -8.70 6.69 2.60
N ASP A 84 -9.07 7.97 2.72
CA ASP A 84 -8.29 8.92 3.52
C ASP A 84 -8.49 8.74 5.03
N SER A 85 -9.70 8.39 5.47
CA SER A 85 -9.94 8.02 6.87
C SER A 85 -9.22 6.72 7.24
N VAL A 86 -9.20 5.73 6.35
CA VAL A 86 -8.38 4.52 6.47
C VAL A 86 -6.89 4.87 6.50
N ARG A 87 -6.39 5.73 5.60
CA ARG A 87 -4.98 6.16 5.59
C ARG A 87 -4.59 6.87 6.89
N LYS A 88 -5.47 7.73 7.41
CA LYS A 88 -5.27 8.42 8.68
C LYS A 88 -5.34 7.47 9.88
N ALA A 89 -6.23 6.48 9.84
CA ALA A 89 -6.30 5.41 10.84
C ALA A 89 -5.05 4.51 10.82
N ARG A 90 -4.49 4.19 9.64
CA ARG A 90 -3.22 3.44 9.51
C ARG A 90 -2.05 4.15 10.18
N LYS A 91 -1.93 5.47 9.97
CA LYS A 91 -0.88 6.27 10.61
C LYS A 91 -0.98 6.27 12.15
N ASN A 92 -2.15 5.95 12.70
CA ASN A 92 -2.39 5.90 14.14
C ASN A 92 -2.12 4.51 14.77
N ARG A 93 -1.69 3.49 14.01
CA ARG A 93 -1.45 2.14 14.56
C ARG A 93 -0.03 1.87 14.99
N VAL A 94 0.94 2.59 14.41
CA VAL A 94 2.33 2.50 14.88
C VAL A 94 2.39 3.00 16.32
N GLY A 95 2.96 2.18 17.21
CA GLY A 95 2.97 2.39 18.66
C GLY A 95 1.78 1.79 19.41
N THR A 96 0.88 1.09 18.74
CA THR A 96 -0.21 0.34 19.39
C THR A 96 0.05 -1.16 19.37
N LEU A 97 -0.60 -1.90 20.27
CA LEU A 97 -0.59 -3.37 20.24
C LEU A 97 -1.19 -3.90 18.94
N ALA A 98 -0.51 -4.87 18.34
CA ALA A 98 -1.00 -5.57 17.16
C ALA A 98 -2.28 -6.36 17.50
N PRO A 99 -3.29 -6.39 16.62
CA PRO A 99 -4.42 -7.31 16.76
C PRO A 99 -3.91 -8.75 16.83
N PRO A 100 -4.64 -9.68 17.49
CA PRO A 100 -4.31 -11.10 17.38
C PRO A 100 -4.39 -11.54 15.90
N LEU A 101 -3.48 -12.42 15.50
CA LEU A 101 -3.47 -13.04 14.19
C LEU A 101 -3.47 -14.55 14.38
N GLU A 102 -4.48 -15.17 13.78
CA GLU A 102 -4.63 -16.60 13.66
C GLU A 102 -4.87 -16.91 12.20
N ILE A 103 -3.93 -17.62 11.58
CA ILE A 103 -3.98 -18.00 10.18
C ILE A 103 -3.37 -19.39 10.00
N GLU A 104 -3.83 -20.13 9.01
CA GLU A 104 -3.25 -21.40 8.60
C GLU A 104 -2.45 -21.19 7.31
N ASP A 105 -1.24 -21.74 7.26
CA ASP A 105 -0.46 -21.73 6.03
C ASP A 105 -0.87 -22.81 5.03
N ILE A 106 -0.38 -22.70 3.81
CA ILE A 106 -0.70 -23.65 2.74
C ILE A 106 -0.25 -25.09 3.03
N GLU A 107 0.65 -25.29 4.00
CA GLU A 107 1.13 -26.59 4.47
C GLU A 107 0.29 -27.13 5.64
N GLY A 108 -0.72 -26.37 6.10
CA GLY A 108 -1.60 -26.75 7.20
C GLY A 108 -1.06 -26.37 8.59
N LYS A 109 0.00 -25.56 8.67
CA LYS A 109 0.55 -25.11 9.94
C LYS A 109 -0.17 -23.85 10.39
N THR A 110 -0.77 -23.90 11.57
CA THR A 110 -1.38 -22.73 12.21
C THR A 110 -0.29 -21.80 12.77
N PHE A 111 -0.41 -20.52 12.45
CA PHE A 111 0.34 -19.42 13.05
C PHE A 111 -0.58 -18.65 14.00
N LEU A 112 -0.20 -18.60 15.27
CA LEU A 112 -0.88 -17.81 16.31
C LEU A 112 0.10 -16.76 16.82
N SER A 113 -0.15 -15.47 16.55
CA SER A 113 0.78 -14.41 16.97
C SER A 113 1.03 -14.38 18.48
N GLN A 114 0.03 -14.80 19.27
CA GLN A 114 0.14 -14.90 20.72
C GLN A 114 1.10 -15.98 21.22
N GLN A 115 1.43 -16.99 20.40
CA GLN A 115 2.43 -18.02 20.72
C GLN A 115 3.87 -17.55 20.44
N HIS A 116 4.02 -16.42 19.77
CA HIS A 116 5.31 -15.86 19.36
C HIS A 116 5.65 -14.58 20.11
N ARG A 117 5.25 -14.48 21.39
CA ARG A 117 5.70 -13.38 22.26
C ARG A 117 7.23 -13.37 22.35
N ASN A 118 7.81 -12.18 22.52
CA ASN A 118 9.25 -11.95 22.52
C ASN A 118 9.96 -12.18 21.18
N LYS A 119 9.22 -12.35 20.08
CA LYS A 119 9.75 -12.39 18.72
C LYS A 119 9.30 -11.19 17.93
N VAL A 120 10.14 -10.77 16.99
CA VAL A 120 9.78 -9.82 15.94
C VAL A 120 9.01 -10.57 14.87
N ILE A 121 7.83 -10.06 14.51
CA ILE A 121 6.98 -10.64 13.47
C ILE A 121 6.89 -9.65 12.31
N VAL A 122 7.21 -10.13 11.12
CA VAL A 122 7.10 -9.38 9.86
C VAL A 122 5.97 -9.98 9.06
N LEU A 123 4.90 -9.22 8.87
CA LEU A 123 3.75 -9.59 8.05
C LEU A 123 3.86 -8.92 6.69
N ASN A 124 3.63 -9.67 5.62
CA ASN A 124 3.47 -9.12 4.28
C ASN A 124 2.13 -9.58 3.68
N PHE A 125 1.24 -8.62 3.45
CA PHE A 125 -0.06 -8.85 2.83
C PHE A 125 0.01 -8.64 1.31
N TRP A 126 -0.48 -9.59 0.52
CA TRP A 126 -0.43 -9.56 -0.95
C TRP A 126 -1.52 -10.41 -1.62
N PHE A 127 -1.47 -10.55 -2.96
CA PHE A 127 -2.26 -11.52 -3.74
C PHE A 127 -1.57 -11.85 -5.07
N ILE A 128 -1.90 -12.98 -5.72
CA ILE A 128 -1.20 -13.53 -6.90
C ILE A 128 -1.15 -12.53 -8.07
N GLY A 129 -2.26 -11.83 -8.34
CA GLY A 129 -2.37 -10.84 -9.41
C GLY A 129 -1.67 -9.50 -9.12
N CYS A 130 -1.12 -9.31 -7.92
CA CYS A 130 -0.52 -8.05 -7.50
C CYS A 130 0.86 -7.85 -8.15
N LYS A 131 0.91 -7.15 -9.29
CA LYS A 131 2.18 -6.78 -9.94
C LYS A 131 3.17 -6.08 -8.98
N PRO A 132 2.77 -5.05 -8.19
CA PRO A 132 3.60 -4.45 -7.14
C PRO A 132 4.25 -5.47 -6.19
N CYS A 133 3.45 -6.40 -5.68
CA CYS A 133 3.88 -7.38 -4.70
C CYS A 133 4.93 -8.32 -5.32
N ARG A 134 4.70 -8.77 -6.55
CA ARG A 134 5.66 -9.63 -7.28
C ARG A 134 6.99 -8.93 -7.57
N GLU A 135 6.99 -7.61 -7.78
CA GLU A 135 8.22 -6.82 -7.93
C GLU A 135 8.97 -6.67 -6.58
N GLU A 136 8.29 -6.72 -5.45
CA GLU A 136 8.87 -6.64 -4.10
C GLU A 136 9.39 -8.00 -3.59
N MET A 137 8.74 -9.10 -3.99
CA MET A 137 9.01 -10.47 -3.53
C MET A 137 10.50 -10.89 -3.57
N PRO A 138 11.29 -10.64 -4.64
CA PRO A 138 12.71 -11.00 -4.64
C PRO A 138 13.50 -10.34 -3.51
N LYS A 139 13.17 -9.08 -3.19
CA LYS A 139 13.82 -8.30 -2.13
C LYS A 139 13.36 -8.75 -0.74
N LEU A 140 12.08 -9.13 -0.60
CA LEU A 140 11.57 -9.76 0.63
C LEU A 140 12.23 -11.10 0.89
N LYS A 141 12.43 -11.92 -0.15
CA LYS A 141 13.16 -13.18 -0.06
C LYS A 141 14.59 -12.97 0.43
N GLU A 142 15.32 -12.02 -0.16
CA GLU A 142 16.66 -11.65 0.29
C GLU A 142 16.67 -11.21 1.76
N LEU A 143 15.70 -10.37 2.16
CA LEU A 143 15.56 -9.95 3.55
C LEU A 143 15.31 -11.14 4.49
N THR A 144 14.41 -12.06 4.14
CA THR A 144 14.14 -13.27 4.93
C THR A 144 15.39 -14.12 5.08
N GLU A 145 16.15 -14.35 4.01
CA GLU A 145 17.38 -15.16 4.06
C GLU A 145 18.43 -14.55 5.01
N ASN A 146 18.52 -13.22 5.10
CA ASN A 146 19.41 -12.53 6.05
C ASN A 146 19.09 -12.83 7.53
N TYR A 147 17.85 -13.24 7.83
CA TYR A 147 17.39 -13.56 9.18
C TYR A 147 17.14 -15.07 9.39
N LYS A 148 17.49 -15.92 8.42
CA LYS A 148 17.21 -17.37 8.48
C LYS A 148 17.82 -18.09 9.69
N GLN A 149 18.97 -17.62 10.17
CA GLN A 149 19.64 -18.13 11.37
C GLN A 149 19.20 -17.43 12.66
N ASN A 150 18.39 -16.38 12.56
CA ASN A 150 17.90 -15.61 13.70
C ASN A 150 16.48 -16.05 14.06
N THR A 151 16.37 -16.86 15.12
CA THR A 151 15.09 -17.41 15.58
C THR A 151 14.17 -16.39 16.28
N ASP A 152 14.66 -15.16 16.51
CA ASP A 152 13.88 -14.05 17.06
C ASP A 152 13.03 -13.34 16.00
N VAL A 153 13.22 -13.61 14.71
CA VAL A 153 12.43 -13.00 13.63
C VAL A 153 11.60 -14.05 12.91
N ILE A 154 10.31 -13.76 12.72
CA ILE A 154 9.40 -14.59 11.94
C ILE A 154 8.85 -13.77 10.79
N PHE A 155 8.97 -14.30 9.57
CA PHE A 155 8.34 -13.74 8.37
C PHE A 155 7.09 -14.56 8.04
N VAL A 156 5.96 -13.87 7.89
CA VAL A 156 4.68 -14.47 7.55
C VAL A 156 4.11 -13.72 6.34
N SER A 157 3.94 -14.43 5.24
CA SER A 157 3.29 -13.88 4.06
C SER A 157 1.82 -14.28 4.06
N VAL A 158 0.95 -13.31 3.84
CA VAL A 158 -0.50 -13.41 4.04
C VAL A 158 -1.18 -13.01 2.73
N ALA A 159 -1.78 -13.96 2.03
CA ALA A 159 -2.27 -13.78 0.67
C ALA A 159 -3.80 -13.84 0.57
N ASP A 160 -4.38 -12.95 -0.25
CA ASP A 160 -5.83 -12.83 -0.52
C ASP A 160 -6.26 -13.66 -1.73
N ASP A 161 -5.78 -14.91 -1.79
CA ASP A 161 -6.15 -15.94 -2.76
C ASP A 161 -6.42 -17.26 -2.01
N SER A 162 -7.19 -18.17 -2.60
CA SER A 162 -7.51 -19.44 -1.94
C SER A 162 -6.28 -20.34 -1.76
N LYS A 163 -6.28 -21.20 -0.75
CA LYS A 163 -5.24 -22.23 -0.53
C LYS A 163 -4.89 -23.01 -1.80
N GLU A 164 -5.89 -23.38 -2.61
CA GLU A 164 -5.68 -24.08 -3.88
C GLU A 164 -4.90 -23.23 -4.90
N GLN A 165 -5.27 -21.95 -5.06
CA GLN A 165 -4.56 -21.02 -5.94
C GLN A 165 -3.13 -20.78 -5.46
N LEU A 166 -2.94 -20.64 -4.15
CA LEU A 166 -1.63 -20.43 -3.53
C LEU A 166 -0.72 -21.64 -3.68
N LEU A 167 -1.23 -22.87 -3.49
CA LEU A 167 -0.48 -24.11 -3.75
C LEU A 167 -0.03 -24.20 -5.21
N LYS A 168 -0.93 -23.91 -6.15
CA LYS A 168 -0.61 -23.89 -7.59
C LYS A 168 0.42 -22.82 -7.94
N PHE A 169 0.38 -21.68 -7.26
CA PHE A 169 1.35 -20.60 -7.46
C PHE A 169 2.71 -20.92 -6.83
N ALA A 170 2.73 -21.45 -5.62
CA ALA A 170 3.94 -21.82 -4.87
C ALA A 170 4.71 -23.00 -5.50
N SER A 171 4.01 -23.95 -6.15
CA SER A 171 4.68 -25.03 -6.89
C SER A 171 5.55 -24.53 -8.06
N LYS A 172 5.27 -23.32 -8.57
CA LYS A 172 6.04 -22.69 -9.67
C LYS A 172 6.97 -21.58 -9.19
N ASN A 173 6.83 -21.13 -7.95
CA ASN A 173 7.53 -19.98 -7.41
C ASN A 173 7.99 -20.30 -5.98
N HIS A 174 9.29 -20.42 -5.76
CA HIS A 174 9.85 -20.76 -4.44
C HIS A 174 10.19 -19.51 -3.62
N PHE A 175 9.36 -19.23 -2.61
CA PHE A 175 9.43 -18.02 -1.79
C PHE A 175 10.42 -18.11 -0.62
N GLY A 176 10.65 -19.30 -0.06
CA GLY A 176 11.56 -19.48 1.08
C GLY A 176 11.00 -19.01 2.43
N TYR A 177 9.71 -18.69 2.50
CA TYR A 177 8.97 -18.34 3.71
C TYR A 177 7.52 -18.83 3.62
N SER A 178 6.85 -18.95 4.78
CA SER A 178 5.48 -19.45 4.88
C SER A 178 4.48 -18.52 4.18
N ILE A 179 3.52 -19.12 3.49
CA ILE A 179 2.41 -18.44 2.80
C ILE A 179 1.11 -18.92 3.43
N ALA A 180 0.33 -17.99 3.95
CA ALA A 180 -0.97 -18.26 4.54
C ALA A 180 -2.09 -17.55 3.77
N GLU A 181 -3.24 -18.20 3.71
CA GLU A 181 -4.47 -17.61 3.19
C GLU A 181 -5.03 -16.63 4.23
N THR A 182 -5.44 -15.44 3.79
CA THR A 182 -6.18 -14.49 4.62
C THR A 182 -7.68 -14.61 4.38
N THR A 183 -8.45 -14.22 5.39
CA THR A 183 -9.89 -13.99 5.24
C THR A 183 -10.22 -12.50 5.19
N ALA A 184 -11.41 -12.15 4.70
CA ALA A 184 -11.92 -10.78 4.77
C ALA A 184 -11.98 -10.24 6.22
N ALA A 185 -12.28 -11.12 7.18
CA ALA A 185 -12.30 -10.77 8.61
C ALA A 185 -10.90 -10.41 9.11
N VAL A 186 -9.88 -11.21 8.78
CA VAL A 186 -8.48 -10.91 9.12
C VAL A 186 -8.06 -9.58 8.51
N ARG A 187 -8.31 -9.36 7.21
CA ARG A 187 -7.96 -8.08 6.56
C ARG A 187 -8.64 -6.88 7.19
N LYS A 188 -9.94 -6.98 7.51
CA LYS A 188 -10.69 -5.90 8.17
C LYS A 188 -10.14 -5.61 9.56
N ASN A 189 -9.90 -6.64 10.38
CA ASN A 189 -9.33 -6.49 11.71
C ASN A 189 -7.92 -5.87 11.67
N TRP A 190 -7.14 -6.29 10.67
CA TRP A 190 -5.81 -5.76 10.38
C TRP A 190 -5.82 -4.51 9.51
N GLY A 191 -6.97 -3.87 9.26
CA GLY A 191 -7.06 -2.61 8.50
C GLY A 191 -6.36 -2.63 7.14
N ILE A 192 -6.30 -3.79 6.49
CA ILE A 192 -5.62 -4.02 5.21
C ILE A 192 -6.62 -3.75 4.09
N PHE A 193 -6.42 -2.63 3.38
CA PHE A 193 -7.26 -2.21 2.24
C PHE A 193 -6.43 -1.97 0.97
N GLY A 194 -5.15 -2.31 0.99
CA GLY A 194 -4.24 -2.12 -0.13
C GLY A 194 -3.11 -3.15 -0.10
N PHE A 195 -2.54 -3.42 -1.25
CA PHE A 195 -1.46 -4.39 -1.43
C PHE A 195 -0.31 -3.80 -2.27
N PRO A 196 0.96 -4.15 -1.99
CA PRO A 196 1.39 -4.89 -0.81
C PRO A 196 1.17 -4.07 0.47
N THR A 197 1.06 -4.73 1.62
CA THR A 197 1.17 -4.06 2.92
C THR A 197 2.12 -4.83 3.82
N SER A 198 3.16 -4.18 4.31
CA SER A 198 4.16 -4.77 5.21
C SER A 198 4.01 -4.17 6.60
N VAL A 199 4.00 -5.04 7.63
CA VAL A 199 3.86 -4.66 9.04
C VAL A 199 4.97 -5.30 9.84
N VAL A 200 5.61 -4.56 10.75
CA VAL A 200 6.58 -5.10 11.72
C VAL A 200 6.01 -4.94 13.11
N ILE A 201 6.06 -6.05 13.86
CA ILE A 201 5.65 -6.15 15.25
C ILE A 201 6.89 -6.44 16.08
N ASP A 202 7.12 -5.68 17.15
CA ASP A 202 8.24 -5.89 18.06
C ASP A 202 8.01 -7.04 19.05
N LYS A 203 9.03 -7.31 19.88
CA LYS A 203 9.03 -8.35 20.92
C LYS A 203 7.93 -8.15 21.97
N GLN A 204 7.45 -6.92 22.14
CA GLN A 204 6.36 -6.56 23.07
C GLN A 204 4.97 -6.67 22.41
N GLY A 205 4.90 -7.01 21.13
CA GLY A 205 3.65 -7.15 20.38
C GLY A 205 3.11 -5.83 19.85
N GLN A 206 3.90 -4.75 19.82
CA GLN A 206 3.49 -3.46 19.27
C GLN A 206 3.85 -3.34 17.79
N ILE A 207 2.99 -2.69 17.02
CA ILE A 207 3.29 -2.35 15.63
C ILE A 207 4.32 -1.23 15.61
N THR A 208 5.53 -1.50 15.12
CA THR A 208 6.61 -0.51 15.02
C THR A 208 6.78 0.04 13.60
N TYR A 209 6.17 -0.63 12.62
CA TYR A 209 6.20 -0.23 11.22
C TYR A 209 4.96 -0.72 10.49
N GLU A 210 4.42 0.12 9.62
CA GLU A 210 3.40 -0.24 8.66
C GLU A 210 3.60 0.58 7.37
N GLU A 211 3.62 -0.09 6.23
CA GLU A 211 3.71 0.56 4.92
C GLU A 211 2.82 -0.18 3.92
N SER A 212 2.10 0.56 3.07
CA SER A 212 1.14 0.01 2.11
C SER A 212 1.27 0.68 0.74
N GLY A 213 1.19 -0.12 -0.32
CA GLY A 213 1.19 0.32 -1.71
C GLY A 213 2.53 0.23 -2.44
N TYR A 214 2.50 0.56 -3.73
CA TYR A 214 3.68 0.55 -4.61
C TYR A 214 4.69 1.64 -4.23
N GLY A 215 5.94 1.27 -4.01
CA GLY A 215 7.00 2.17 -3.54
C GLY A 215 7.49 1.87 -2.12
N GLY A 216 6.97 0.81 -1.49
CA GLY A 216 7.49 0.31 -0.23
C GLY A 216 9.00 0.11 -0.29
N ASN A 217 9.71 0.70 0.67
CA ASN A 217 11.16 0.71 0.66
C ASN A 217 11.62 -0.48 1.48
N ILE A 218 12.06 -1.56 0.82
CA ILE A 218 12.64 -2.74 1.50
C ILE A 218 13.72 -2.33 2.52
N ARG A 219 14.44 -1.21 2.29
CA ARG A 219 15.42 -0.68 3.27
C ARG A 219 14.76 -0.07 4.51
N SER A 220 13.60 0.54 4.37
CA SER A 220 12.80 1.00 5.52
C SER A 220 12.26 -0.19 6.30
N LEU A 221 11.75 -1.22 5.62
CA LEU A 221 11.34 -2.46 6.26
C LEU A 221 12.51 -3.12 7.01
N ALA A 222 13.66 -3.30 6.35
CA ALA A 222 14.85 -3.89 6.96
C ALA A 222 15.33 -3.09 8.20
N ARG A 223 15.31 -1.75 8.12
CA ARG A 223 15.61 -0.90 9.28
C ARG A 223 14.60 -1.08 10.41
N ALA A 224 13.32 -1.22 10.10
CA ALA A 224 12.29 -1.47 11.09
C ALA A 224 12.47 -2.84 11.77
N VAL A 225 12.77 -3.89 11.02
CA VAL A 225 13.08 -5.22 11.59
C VAL A 225 14.28 -5.15 12.52
N LYS A 226 15.36 -4.50 12.10
CA LYS A 226 16.54 -4.30 12.95
C LYS A 226 16.19 -3.55 14.24
N LYS A 227 15.45 -2.44 14.14
CA LYS A 227 15.04 -1.66 15.31
C LYS A 227 14.12 -2.44 16.26
N ALA A 228 13.26 -3.30 15.73
CA ALA A 228 12.35 -4.12 16.54
C ALA A 228 13.08 -5.25 17.31
N LEU A 229 14.32 -5.59 16.92
CA LEU A 229 15.15 -6.58 17.59
C LEU A 229 15.93 -6.03 18.78
N GLU A 230 16.24 -4.74 18.75
CA GLU A 230 16.93 -3.96 19.81
C GLU A 230 16.05 -3.82 21.05
#